data_AF-A0A9D1W6B5-F1
#
_entry.id   AF-A0A9D1W6B5-F1
#
_cell.length_a   1.000
_cell.length_b   1.000
_cell.length_c   1.000
_cell.angle_alpha   90.00
_cell.angle_beta   90.00
_cell.angle_gamma   90.00
#
_symmetry.space_group_name_H-M   'P 1'
#
loop_
_entity.id
_entity.type
_entity.pdbx_description
1 polymer ?
#
loop_
_entity_poly.entity_id
_entity_poly.type
_entity_poly.pdbx_seq_one_letter_code
_entity_poly.pdbx_strand_id
1 'polypeptide(L)'
;MTCREAQQMVMPYINHQLSDEELEAFLLHIEECPDCREELEIYFTVDYGIRQLDDDTGAYDIPGALKKSLEQAREHVHCMRVLAVFRYIFGTLSALSLTVTLLLQLRIWWQTGIF
;
A
#
# COMPACT_ATOMS: atom_id res chain seq x y z
N MET A 1 9.68 -10.67 2.13
CA MET A 1 10.48 -10.43 3.34
C MET A 1 10.68 -11.74 4.11
N THR A 2 11.64 -11.76 5.03
CA THR A 2 11.91 -12.88 5.94
C THR A 2 11.15 -12.74 7.27
N CYS A 3 10.96 -13.83 8.03
CA CYS A 3 10.27 -13.78 9.32
C CYS A 3 10.91 -12.80 10.31
N ARG A 4 12.25 -12.70 10.31
CA ARG A 4 12.98 -11.76 11.17
C ARG A 4 12.67 -10.30 10.83
N GLU A 5 12.57 -9.99 9.54
CA GLU A 5 12.20 -8.64 9.07
C GLU A 5 10.74 -8.33 9.42
N ALA A 6 9.84 -9.30 9.25
CA ALA A 6 8.44 -9.15 9.63
C ALA A 6 8.29 -8.87 11.14
N GLN A 7 8.98 -9.63 12.00
CA GLN A 7 8.98 -9.41 13.44
C GLN A 7 9.42 -8.00 13.85
N GLN A 8 10.44 -7.46 13.19
CA GLN A 8 10.91 -6.09 13.44
C GLN A 8 9.90 -5.02 13.01
N MET A 9 9.02 -5.35 12.05
CA MET A 9 7.99 -4.45 11.54
C MET A 9 6.68 -4.50 12.34
N VAL A 10 6.52 -5.42 13.30
CA VAL A 10 5.32 -5.56 14.12
C VAL A 10 5.00 -4.27 14.90
N MET A 11 5.98 -3.72 15.63
CA MET A 11 5.78 -2.47 16.40
C MET A 11 5.55 -1.25 15.50
N PRO A 12 6.33 -1.03 14.41
CA PRO A 12 6.02 0.00 13.42
C PRO A 12 4.63 -0.13 12.78
N TYR A 13 4.17 -1.35 12.52
CA TYR A 13 2.82 -1.62 11.99
C TYR A 13 1.74 -1.18 12.98
N ILE A 14 1.84 -1.60 14.25
CA ILE A 14 0.90 -1.22 15.33
C ILE A 14 0.83 0.29 15.52
N ASN A 15 1.96 0.98 15.33
CA ASN A 15 2.04 2.44 15.44
C ASN A 15 1.72 3.20 14.15
N HIS A 16 1.33 2.52 13.07
CA HIS A 16 1.06 3.10 11.75
C HIS A 16 2.26 3.88 11.16
N GLN A 17 3.48 3.37 11.33
CA GLN A 17 4.73 4.00 10.89
C GLN A 17 5.39 3.31 9.68
N LEU A 18 4.78 2.27 9.12
CA LEU A 18 5.29 1.61 7.91
C LEU A 18 4.99 2.44 6.67
N SER A 19 5.95 2.50 5.75
CA SER A 19 5.70 3.01 4.39
C SER A 19 4.81 2.05 3.59
N ASP A 20 4.21 2.54 2.50
CA ASP A 20 3.29 1.73 1.67
C ASP A 20 3.95 0.45 1.13
N GLU A 21 5.22 0.53 0.74
CA GLU A 21 5.98 -0.63 0.23
C GLU A 21 6.28 -1.65 1.33
N GLU A 22 6.64 -1.18 2.53
CA GLU A 22 6.92 -2.04 3.68
C GLU A 22 5.63 -2.69 4.20
N LEU A 23 4.54 -1.94 4.25
CA LEU A 23 3.22 -2.42 4.64
C LEU A 23 2.73 -3.51 3.70
N GLU A 24 2.83 -3.32 2.38
CA GLU A 24 2.44 -4.33 1.40
C GLU A 24 3.24 -5.63 1.60
N ALA A 25 4.56 -5.51 1.71
CA ALA A 25 5.43 -6.67 1.91
C ALA A 25 5.15 -7.37 3.25
N PHE A 26 4.80 -6.62 4.29
CA PHE A 26 4.49 -7.13 5.62
C PHE A 26 3.19 -7.93 5.62
N LEU A 27 2.13 -7.38 5.03
CA LEU A 27 0.83 -8.05 4.92
C LEU A 27 0.93 -9.35 4.13
N LEU A 28 1.67 -9.36 3.01
CA LEU A 28 1.92 -10.56 2.21
C LEU A 28 2.57 -11.68 3.05
N HIS A 29 3.55 -11.33 3.87
CA HIS A 29 4.24 -12.31 4.70
C HIS A 29 3.35 -12.87 5.83
N ILE A 30 2.54 -12.02 6.47
CA ILE A 30 1.61 -12.42 7.53
C ILE A 30 0.48 -13.32 7.00
N GLU A 31 0.07 -13.15 5.74
CA GLU A 31 -0.90 -14.06 5.09
C GLU A 31 -0.32 -15.46 4.84
N GLU A 32 0.95 -15.55 4.46
CA GLU A 32 1.62 -16.79 4.10
C GLU A 32 2.27 -17.52 5.30
N CYS A 33 2.62 -16.79 6.36
CA CYS A 33 3.33 -17.31 7.53
C CYS A 33 2.45 -17.30 8.79
N PRO A 34 1.94 -18.46 9.23
CA PRO A 34 1.06 -18.54 10.41
C PRO A 34 1.77 -18.15 11.71
N ASP A 35 3.06 -18.44 11.84
CA ASP A 35 3.84 -18.14 13.05
C ASP A 35 3.98 -16.61 13.24
N CYS A 36 4.32 -15.88 12.18
CA CYS A 36 4.40 -14.42 12.23
C CYS A 36 3.03 -13.77 12.45
N ARG A 37 1.95 -14.42 11.98
CA ARG A 37 0.58 -13.96 12.24
C ARG A 37 0.19 -14.11 13.71
N GLU A 38 0.50 -15.24 14.33
CA GLU A 38 0.26 -15.46 15.76
C GLU A 38 1.04 -14.45 16.61
N GLU A 39 2.30 -14.19 16.26
CA GLU A 39 3.11 -13.19 16.96
C GLU A 39 2.51 -11.78 16.84
N LEU A 40 2.07 -11.38 15.65
CA LEU A 40 1.36 -10.11 15.44
C LEU A 40 0.08 -10.03 16.29
N GLU A 41 -0.70 -11.10 16.37
CA GLU A 41 -1.93 -11.16 17.18
C GLU A 41 -1.65 -10.98 18.68
N ILE A 42 -0.57 -11.57 19.18
CA ILE A 42 -0.13 -11.41 20.58
C ILE A 42 0.19 -9.94 20.86
N TYR A 43 1.05 -9.31 20.04
CA TYR A 43 1.44 -7.92 20.24
C TYR A 43 0.25 -6.95 20.11
N PHE A 44 -0.64 -7.19 19.15
CA PHE A 44 -1.84 -6.38 18.95
C PHE A 44 -2.80 -6.49 20.15
N THR A 45 -2.98 -7.70 20.69
CA THR A 45 -3.83 -7.92 21.88
C THR A 45 -3.33 -7.17 23.10
N VAL A 46 -2.01 -7.13 23.31
CA VAL A 46 -1.39 -6.38 24.43
C VAL A 46 -1.56 -4.87 24.23
N ASP A 47 -1.24 -4.33 23.06
CA ASP A 47 -1.35 -2.90 22.77
C ASP A 47 -2.81 -2.41 22.83
N TYR A 48 -3.72 -3.18 22.23
CA TYR A 48 -5.16 -2.89 22.23
C TYR A 48 -5.76 -3.02 23.64
N GLY A 49 -5.35 -4.05 24.40
CA GLY A 49 -5.77 -4.25 25.79
C GLY A 49 -5.35 -3.10 26.72
N ILE A 50 -4.17 -2.52 26.50
CA ILE A 50 -3.70 -1.34 27.27
C ILE A 50 -4.49 -0.09 26.89
N ARG A 51 -4.71 0.15 25.59
CA ARG A 51 -5.49 1.32 25.11
C ARG A 51 -6.95 1.29 25.51
N GLN A 52 -7.55 0.11 25.65
CA GLN A 52 -8.95 -0.06 26.05
C GLN A 52 -9.16 -0.04 27.57
N LEU A 53 -8.10 -0.16 28.39
CA LEU A 53 -8.18 0.17 29.82
C LEU A 53 -8.35 1.67 30.06
N ASP A 54 -7.93 2.52 29.11
CA ASP A 54 -8.14 3.96 29.14
C ASP A 54 -9.51 4.39 28.56
N ASP A 55 -10.11 3.57 27.68
CA ASP A 55 -11.43 3.79 27.07
C ASP A 55 -12.43 2.73 27.55
N ASP A 56 -13.24 3.09 28.56
CA ASP A 56 -14.23 2.29 29.32
C ASP A 56 -15.41 1.74 28.47
N THR A 57 -15.11 1.07 27.35
CA THR A 57 -16.09 0.58 26.37
C THR A 57 -16.11 -0.94 26.38
N GLY A 58 -17.01 -1.50 27.19
CA GLY A 58 -17.22 -2.93 27.33
C GLY A 58 -17.78 -3.59 26.07
N ALA A 59 -16.90 -4.09 25.19
CA ALA A 59 -17.13 -5.27 24.34
C ALA A 59 -15.80 -5.70 23.71
N TYR A 60 -15.27 -6.83 24.20
CA TYR A 60 -14.02 -7.44 23.73
C TYR A 60 -14.29 -8.20 22.42
N ASP A 61 -14.05 -7.59 21.27
CA ASP A 61 -13.97 -8.27 19.97
C ASP A 61 -12.69 -7.86 19.22
N ILE A 62 -11.55 -8.18 19.87
CA ILE A 62 -10.20 -8.00 19.32
C ILE A 62 -10.02 -8.66 17.95
N PRO A 63 -10.44 -9.92 17.71
CA PRO A 63 -10.29 -10.53 16.39
C PRO A 63 -11.13 -9.83 15.31
N GLY A 64 -12.32 -9.31 15.65
CA GLY A 64 -13.13 -8.50 14.75
C GLY A 64 -12.47 -7.17 14.38
N ALA A 65 -11.91 -6.46 15.37
CA ALA A 65 -11.20 -5.20 15.17
C ALA A 65 -9.93 -5.37 14.31
N LEU A 66 -9.17 -6.44 14.56
CA LEU A 66 -7.97 -6.78 13.78
C LEU A 66 -8.32 -7.14 12.34
N LYS A 67 -9.38 -7.92 12.13
CA LYS A 67 -9.81 -8.28 10.77
C LYS A 67 -10.20 -7.03 9.97
N LYS A 68 -10.92 -6.10 10.61
CA LYS A 68 -11.35 -4.85 9.97
C LYS A 68 -10.17 -3.93 9.63
N SER A 69 -9.15 -3.84 10.50
CA SER A 69 -7.96 -3.04 10.22
C SER A 69 -7.11 -3.63 9.09
N LEU A 70 -7.00 -4.96 9.01
CA LEU A 70 -6.33 -5.66 7.90
C LEU A 70 -7.07 -5.47 6.57
N GLU A 71 -8.40 -5.58 6.57
CA GLU A 71 -9.22 -5.43 5.38
C GLU A 71 -9.16 -4.00 4.83
N GLN A 72 -9.20 -3.00 5.73
CA GLN A 72 -9.05 -1.59 5.36
C GLN A 72 -7.63 -1.26 4.87
N ALA A 73 -6.58 -1.81 5.50
CA ALA A 73 -5.21 -1.65 5.03
C ALA A 73 -5.01 -2.24 3.63
N ARG A 74 -5.61 -3.41 3.35
CA ARG A 74 -5.57 -4.07 2.05
C ARG A 74 -6.24 -3.22 0.95
N GLU A 75 -7.41 -2.64 1.23
CA GLU A 75 -8.07 -1.73 0.29
C GLU A 75 -7.22 -0.49 -0.01
N HIS A 76 -6.57 0.08 1.01
CA HIS A 76 -5.67 1.23 0.84
C HIS A 76 -4.49 0.89 -0.08
N VAL A 77 -3.83 -0.25 0.14
CA VAL A 77 -2.72 -0.72 -0.70
C VAL A 77 -3.18 -0.96 -2.14
N HIS A 78 -4.34 -1.59 -2.34
CA HIS A 78 -4.92 -1.78 -3.67
C HIS A 78 -5.22 -0.45 -4.37
N CYS A 79 -5.86 0.49 -3.67
CA CYS A 79 -6.18 1.80 -4.23
C CYS A 79 -4.92 2.57 -4.63
N MET A 80 -3.90 2.58 -3.77
CA MET A 80 -2.60 3.19 -4.06
C MET A 80 -1.92 2.56 -5.28
N ARG A 81 -1.87 1.22 -5.37
CA ARG A 81 -1.29 0.52 -6.52
C ARG A 81 -2.05 0.81 -7.81
N VAL A 82 -3.39 0.83 -7.78
CA VAL A 82 -4.23 1.15 -8.94
C VAL A 82 -3.99 2.59 -9.41
N LEU A 83 -3.94 3.56 -8.48
CA LEU A 83 -3.66 4.96 -8.81
C LEU A 83 -2.24 5.16 -9.36
N ALA A 84 -1.25 4.46 -8.81
CA ALA A 84 0.11 4.50 -9.31
C ALA A 84 0.21 3.99 -10.76
N VAL A 85 -0.42 2.84 -11.05
CA VAL A 85 -0.50 2.28 -12.40
C VAL A 85 -1.24 3.24 -13.34
N PHE A 86 -2.38 3.78 -12.92
CA PHE A 86 -3.15 4.73 -13.72
C PHE A 86 -2.34 5.98 -14.06
N ARG A 87 -1.61 6.54 -13.10
CA ARG A 87 -0.71 7.69 -13.30
C ARG A 87 0.40 7.38 -14.30
N TYR A 88 1.02 6.21 -14.21
CA TYR A 88 2.05 5.78 -15.15
C TYR A 88 1.49 5.63 -16.58
N ILE A 89 0.33 5.00 -16.73
CA ILE A 89 -0.35 4.84 -18.02
C ILE A 89 -0.68 6.21 -18.62
N PHE A 90 -1.28 7.12 -17.85
CA PHE A 90 -1.61 8.46 -18.34
C PHE A 90 -0.36 9.27 -18.74
N GLY A 91 0.72 9.16 -17.96
CA GLY A 91 2.00 9.81 -18.26
C GLY A 91 2.62 9.32 -19.57
N THR A 92 2.69 8.01 -19.77
CA THR A 92 3.25 7.43 -21.01
C THR A 92 2.39 7.75 -22.24
N LEU A 93 1.06 7.63 -22.13
CA LEU A 93 0.13 7.94 -23.21
C LEU A 93 0.20 9.41 -23.65
N SER A 94 0.23 10.34 -22.68
CA SER A 94 0.34 11.78 -22.98
C SER A 94 1.67 12.11 -23.65
N ALA A 95 2.79 11.55 -23.18
CA ALA A 95 4.10 11.73 -23.79
C ALA A 95 4.17 11.19 -25.23
N LEU A 96 3.63 9.99 -25.48
CA LEU A 96 3.57 9.40 -26.82
C LEU A 96 2.71 10.24 -27.76
N SER A 97 1.54 10.69 -27.30
CA SER A 97 0.64 11.55 -28.09
C SER A 97 1.30 12.86 -28.51
N LEU A 98 1.98 13.54 -27.58
CA LEU A 98 2.74 14.76 -27.88
C LEU A 98 3.89 14.50 -28.85
N THR A 99 4.62 13.40 -28.68
CA THR A 99 5.73 13.01 -29.55
C THR A 99 5.25 12.77 -30.98
N VAL A 100 4.16 12.00 -31.16
CA VAL A 100 3.58 11.74 -32.48
C VAL A 100 3.09 13.04 -33.14
N THR A 101 2.41 13.89 -32.38
CA THR A 101 1.92 15.18 -32.88
C THR A 101 3.07 16.08 -33.36
N LEU A 102 4.15 16.16 -32.59
CA LEU A 102 5.36 16.92 -32.94
C LEU A 102 6.03 16.38 -34.21
N LEU A 103 6.18 15.05 -34.32
CA LEU A 103 6.77 14.42 -35.50
C LEU A 103 5.93 14.67 -36.76
N LEU A 104 4.60 14.62 -36.64
CA LEU A 104 3.70 14.94 -37.75
C LEU A 104 3.82 16.40 -38.17
N GLN A 105 3.86 17.34 -37.21
CA GLN A 105 4.07 18.76 -37.50
C GLN A 105 5.41 19.00 -38.22
N LEU A 106 6.50 18.39 -37.73
CA LEU A 106 7.82 18.50 -38.33
C LEU A 106 7.87 17.90 -39.75
N ARG A 107 7.21 16.75 -39.95
CA ARG A 107 7.08 16.12 -41.28
C ARG A 107 6.29 16.99 -42.25
N ILE A 108 5.21 17.63 -41.79
CA ILE A 108 4.43 18.57 -42.61
C ILE A 108 5.28 19.78 -42.97
N TRP A 109 5.97 20.39 -42.00
CA TRP A 109 6.82 21.56 -42.24
C TRP A 109 7.93 21.28 -43.26
N TRP A 110 8.53 20.08 -43.19
CA TRP A 110 9.52 19.63 -44.17
C TRP A 110 8.92 19.47 -45.58
N GLN A 111 7.70 18.95 -45.69
CA GLN A 111 7.01 18.78 -46.98
C GLN A 111 6.52 20.11 -47.57
N THR A 112 6.08 21.05 -46.72
CA THR A 112 5.59 22.36 -47.17
C THR A 112 6.71 23.38 -47.43
N GLY A 113 7.98 23.01 -47.21
CA GLY A 113 9.13 23.87 -47.55
C GLY A 113 9.15 25.19 -46.79
N ILE A 114 8.71 25.18 -45.52
CA ILE A 114 8.66 26.38 -44.66
C ILE A 114 10.01 26.63 -43.95
N PHE A 115 11.04 25.83 -44.27
CA PHE A 115 12.44 26.04 -43.89
C PHE A 115 13.33 26.14 -45.13
#